data_AF-A0A6I2A0S0-F1
#
_entry.id   AF-A0A6I2A0S0-F1
#
_cell.length_a   1.000
_cell.length_b   1.000
_cell.length_c   1.000
_cell.angle_alpha   90.00
_cell.angle_beta   90.00
_cell.angle_gamma   90.00
#
_symmetry.space_group_name_H-M   'P 1'
#
loop_
_entity.id
_entity.type
_entity.pdbx_description
1 polymer ?
#
loop_
_entity_poly.entity_id
_entity_poly.type
_entity_poly.pdbx_seq_one_letter_code
_entity_poly.pdbx_strand_id
1 'polypeptide(L)' 'MHSLELGSHTLYVGRIEEVHVSSDCLTDGRIDLDKVKPLAYLEDPSRQYHGIGKLQGKGFSIGLEIKGKEKT' A
#
# COMPACT_ATOMS: atom_id res chain seq x y z
N MET A 1 21.92 -8.97 0.05
CA MET A 1 21.30 -8.39 -1.16
C MET A 1 21.32 -9.47 -2.22
N HIS A 2 20.19 -9.72 -2.86
CA HIS A 2 20.08 -10.68 -3.96
C HIS A 2 19.61 -9.95 -5.20
N SER A 3 20.13 -10.31 -6.37
CA SER A 3 19.71 -9.81 -7.67
C SER A 3 19.32 -10.96 -8.58
N LEU A 4 18.28 -10.76 -9.40
CA LEU A 4 17.79 -11.73 -10.36
C LEU A 4 17.56 -11.03 -11.70
N GLU A 5 18.24 -11.48 -12.76
CA GLU A 5 18.01 -10.99 -14.12
C GLU A 5 16.74 -11.59 -14.71
N LEU A 6 15.84 -10.75 -15.23
CA LEU A 6 14.55 -11.12 -15.83
C LEU A 6 14.47 -10.76 -17.33
N GLY A 7 15.62 -10.59 -17.97
CA GLY A 7 15.73 -10.16 -19.37
C GLY A 7 15.79 -8.64 -19.50
N SER A 8 14.64 -7.96 -19.55
CA SER A 8 14.60 -6.50 -19.71
C SER A 8 14.82 -5.72 -18.40
N HIS A 9 14.76 -6.39 -17.26
CA HIS A 9 14.86 -5.80 -15.93
C HIS A 9 15.69 -6.69 -15.00
N THR A 10 16.30 -6.09 -13.99
CA THR A 10 16.91 -6.79 -12.85
C THR A 10 16.04 -6.56 -11.62
N LEU A 11 15.61 -7.65 -10.97
CA LEU A 11 14.91 -7.59 -9.68
C LEU A 11 15.92 -7.63 -8.53
N TYR A 12 15.88 -6.62 -7.67
CA TYR A 12 16.70 -6.56 -6.46
C TYR A 12 15.87 -6.86 -5.22
N VAL A 13 16.36 -7.79 -4.39
CA VAL A 13 15.76 -8.15 -3.10
C VAL A 13 16.73 -7.79 -1.98
N GLY A 14 16.30 -6.86 -1.12
CA GLY A 14 17.03 -6.38 0.04
C GLY A 14 16.24 -6.58 1.33
N ARG A 15 16.95 -6.78 2.44
CA ARG A 15 16.36 -6.74 3.78
C ARG A 15 16.12 -5.28 4.15
N ILE A 16 14.93 -4.98 4.67
CA ILE A 16 14.64 -3.65 5.23
C ILE A 16 15.30 -3.59 6.60
N GLU A 17 16.27 -2.69 6.78
CA GLU A 17 16.90 -2.46 8.08
C GLU A 17 16.06 -1.51 8.94
N GLU A 18 15.59 -0.40 8.36
CA GLU A 18 14.81 0.63 9.05
C GLU A 18 13.76 1.25 8.11
N VAL A 19 12.70 1.83 8.70
CA VAL A 19 11.69 2.63 8.01
C VAL A 19 11.55 3.96 8.74
N HIS A 20 11.76 5.06 8.02
CA HIS A 20 11.63 6.42 8.54
C HIS A 20 10.39 7.08 7.95
N VAL A 21 9.69 7.86 8.77
CA VAL A 21 8.49 8.59 8.36
C VAL A 21 8.48 9.94 9.07
N SER A 22 8.07 10.98 8.34
CA SER A 22 7.88 12.30 8.91
C SER A 22 6.82 12.24 10.02
N SER A 23 7.04 12.97 11.12
CA SER A 23 6.14 12.92 12.28
C SER A 23 4.71 13.37 11.96
N ASP A 24 4.55 14.25 10.98
CA ASP A 24 3.26 14.72 10.49
C ASP A 24 2.51 13.67 9.66
N CYS A 25 3.16 12.59 9.21
CA CYS A 25 2.54 11.45 8.52
C CYS A 25 2.01 10.37 9.48
N LEU A 26 2.04 10.62 10.79
CA LEU A 26 1.58 9.67 11.81
C LEU A 26 0.22 10.06 12.41
N THR A 27 -0.57 9.04 12.75
CA THR A 27 -1.76 9.13 13.61
C THR A 27 -1.67 8.00 14.63
N ASP A 28 -1.72 8.34 15.93
CA ASP A 28 -1.56 7.40 17.04
C ASP A 28 -0.31 6.50 16.94
N GLY A 29 0.81 7.09 16.51
CA GLY A 29 2.09 6.39 16.34
C GLY A 29 2.12 5.40 15.17
N ARG A 30 1.08 5.38 14.32
CA ARG A 30 1.02 4.56 13.10
C ARG A 30 1.02 5.44 11.86
N ILE A 31 1.54 4.89 10.76
CA ILE A 31 1.51 5.55 9.46
C ILE A 31 0.05 5.81 9.05
N ASP A 32 -0.23 7.05 8.68
CA ASP A 32 -1.51 7.49 8.16
C ASP A 32 -1.40 7.74 6.65
N LEU A 33 -2.03 6.87 5.86
CA LEU A 33 -1.99 6.93 4.40
C LEU A 33 -2.57 8.24 3.83
N ASP A 34 -3.56 8.84 4.50
CA ASP A 34 -4.17 10.10 4.05
C ASP A 34 -3.21 11.28 4.25
N LYS A 35 -2.23 11.15 5.15
CA LYS A 35 -1.15 12.13 5.38
C LYS A 35 0.07 11.86 4.49
N VAL A 36 0.44 10.59 4.29
CA VAL A 36 1.55 10.19 3.41
C VAL A 36 1.27 10.55 1.94
N LYS A 37 0.01 10.46 1.49
CA LYS A 37 -0.43 10.77 0.11
C LYS A 37 0.48 10.15 -0.97
N PRO A 38 0.70 8.83 -0.95
CA PRO A 38 1.54 8.18 -1.95
C PRO A 38 0.93 8.28 -3.34
N LEU A 39 1.81 8.28 -4.35
CA LEU A 39 1.44 8.34 -5.76
C LEU A 39 1.44 6.93 -6.37
N ALA A 40 0.42 6.65 -7.18
CA ALA A 40 0.41 5.54 -8.11
C ALA A 40 0.74 6.07 -9.52
N TYR A 41 1.64 5.38 -10.23
CA TYR A 41 1.93 5.69 -11.63
C TYR A 41 1.25 4.65 -12.53
N LEU A 42 0.44 5.14 -13.47
CA LEU A 42 -0.18 4.32 -14.51
C LEU A 42 0.62 4.49 -15.79
N GLU A 43 1.36 3.45 -16.19
CA GLU A 43 2.29 3.51 -17.33
C GLU A 43 1.56 3.59 -18.67
N ASP A 44 0.96 2.49 -19.14
CA ASP A 44 0.29 2.42 -20.45
C ASP A 44 -1.24 2.28 -20.24
N PRO A 45 -2.10 3.01 -20.97
CA PRO A 45 -1.81 3.98 -22.03
C PRO A 45 -1.54 5.42 -21.55
N SER A 46 -1.79 5.71 -20.28
CA SER A 46 -2.03 7.09 -19.85
C SER A 46 -0.79 7.87 -19.39
N ARG A 47 0.26 7.20 -18.90
CA ARG A 47 1.46 7.83 -18.30
C ARG A 47 1.11 8.90 -17.27
N GLN A 48 0.22 8.56 -16.33
CA GLN A 48 -0.35 9.50 -15.36
C GLN A 48 -0.01 9.14 -13.92
N TYR A 49 0.15 10.17 -13.09
CA TYR A 49 0.18 10.04 -11.64
C TYR A 49 -1.21 10.20 -11.05
N HIS A 50 -1.56 9.28 -10.16
CA HIS A 50 -2.81 9.27 -9.40
C HIS A 50 -2.50 9.22 -7.91
N GLY A 51 -3.41 9.74 -7.08
CA GLY A 51 -3.35 9.53 -5.64
C GLY A 51 -4.04 8.23 -5.24
N ILE A 52 -3.66 7.66 -4.10
CA ILE A 52 -4.43 6.58 -3.47
C ILE A 52 -5.78 7.13 -2.99
N GLY A 53 -6.84 6.36 -3.23
CA GLY A 53 -8.21 6.72 -2.85
C GLY A 53 -8.47 6.60 -1.34
N LYS A 54 -9.69 6.95 -0.94
CA LYS A 54 -10.13 6.91 0.47
C LYS A 54 -10.10 5.49 1.03
N LEU A 55 -9.96 5.36 2.36
CA LEU A 55 -10.14 4.11 3.09
C LEU A 55 -11.46 3.42 2.73
N GLN A 56 -11.39 2.14 2.37
CA GLN A 56 -12.56 1.33 1.99
C GLN A 56 -13.03 0.39 3.10
N GLY A 57 -12.20 0.12 4.11
CA GLY A 57 -12.54 -0.78 5.21
C GLY A 57 -11.33 -1.33 5.95
N LYS A 58 -11.57 -1.96 7.09
CA LYS A 58 -10.51 -2.61 7.89
C LYS A 58 -10.23 -4.02 7.35
N GLY A 59 -8.99 -4.27 6.92
CA GLY A 59 -8.51 -5.61 6.57
C GLY A 59 -8.67 -6.58 7.74
N PHE A 60 -8.92 -7.86 7.45
CA PHE A 60 -9.19 -8.93 8.44
C PHE A 60 -10.36 -8.66 9.40
N SER A 61 -11.20 -7.64 9.13
CA SER A 61 -12.31 -7.25 10.00
C SER A 61 -13.61 -7.04 9.21
N ILE A 62 -13.62 -6.21 8.14
CA ILE A 62 -14.86 -5.86 7.42
C ILE A 62 -15.61 -7.07 6.84
N GLY A 63 -14.90 -8.15 6.48
CA GLY A 63 -15.53 -9.38 6.01
C GLY A 63 -16.26 -10.19 7.08
N LEU A 64 -15.98 -9.97 8.37
CA LEU A 64 -16.65 -10.68 9.47
C LEU A 64 -18.09 -10.19 9.66
N GLU A 65 -18.38 -8.94 9.32
CA GLU A 65 -19.72 -8.34 9.39
C GLU A 65 -20.69 -9.00 8.39
N ILE A 66 -20.16 -9.60 7.31
CA ILE A 66 -20.94 -10.30 6.29
C ILE A 66 -21.42 -11.67 6.80
N LYS A 67 -20.62 -12.37 7.63
CA LYS A 67 -20.93 -13.72 8.13
C LYS A 67 -22.17 -13.79 9.05
N GLY A 68 -22.68 -12.65 9.53
CA GLY A 68 -23.91 -12.58 10.31
C GLY A 68 -25.20 -12.57 9.48
N LYS A 69 -25.14 -12.52 8.14
CA LYS A 69 -26.33 -12.39 7.28
C LYS A 69 -26.80 -13.67 6.58
N GLU A 70 -26.11 -14.80 6.75
CA GLU A 70 -26.59 -16.12 6.30
C GLU A 70 -27.38 -16.84 7.41
N LYS A 71 -28.40 -16.18 7.95
CA LYS A 71 -29.51 -16.82 8.70
C LYS A 71 -30.76 -15.97 8.60
N THR A 72 -31.46 -16.01 7.47
CA THR A 72 -32.93 -16.00 7.37
C THR A 72 -33.30 -16.47 5.97
#